data_AF-A0A2P9HMY0-F1
#
_entry.id   AF-A0A2P9HMY0-F1
#
_cell.length_a   1.000
_cell.length_b   1.000
_cell.length_c   1.000
_cell.angle_alpha   90.00
_cell.angle_beta   90.00
_cell.angle_gamma   90.00
#
_symmetry.space_group_name_H-M   'P 1'
#
loop_
_entity.id
_entity.type
_entity.pdbx_description
1 polymer ?
#
loop_
_entity_poly.entity_id
_entity_poly.type
_entity_poly.pdbx_seq_one_letter_code
_entity_poly.pdbx_strand_id
1 'polypeptide(L)' 'MKIKIIAGAEPHREGEYPWSYMVGCDGVTEIVEEDQNLGTYGITWFVVKSGDAVIAKMNALYVANITLFPVEGGAK' A
#
# COMPACT_ATOMS: atom_id res chain seq x y z
N MET A 1 -4.95 -11.31 -4.62
CA MET A 1 -5.27 -11.07 -3.20
C MET A 1 -5.48 -9.58 -3.00
N LYS A 2 -6.41 -9.14 -2.15
CA LYS A 2 -6.65 -7.70 -1.92
C LYS A 2 -5.68 -7.16 -0.86
N ILE A 3 -5.06 -6.02 -1.13
CA ILE A 3 -4.15 -5.35 -0.18
C ILE A 3 -5.01 -4.64 0.88
N LYS A 4 -4.66 -4.86 2.16
CA LYS A 4 -5.30 -4.20 3.31
C LYS A 4 -4.47 -3.03 3.82
N ILE A 5 -3.15 -3.20 3.93
CA ILE A 5 -2.23 -2.19 4.48
C ILE A 5 -0.94 -2.16 3.65
N ILE A 6 -0.43 -0.96 3.38
CA ILE A 6 0.97 -0.74 3.01
C ILE A 6 1.63 0.15 4.07
N ALA A 7 2.86 -0.19 4.47
CA ALA A 7 3.63 0.60 5.44
C ALA A 7 5.06 0.82 4.94
N GLY A 8 5.55 2.05 5.16
CA GLY A 8 6.95 2.41 4.98
C GLY A 8 7.83 1.83 6.08
N ALA A 9 9.14 2.08 5.96
CA ALA A 9 10.10 1.63 6.95
C ALA A 9 9.83 2.25 8.33
N GLU A 10 10.08 1.47 9.38
CA GLU A 10 10.08 1.96 10.75
C GLU A 10 11.10 3.10 10.89
N PRO A 11 10.71 4.25 11.45
CA PRO A 11 11.63 5.35 11.63
C PRO A 11 12.64 5.02 12.73
N HIS A 12 13.88 5.47 12.56
CA HIS A 12 14.98 5.14 13.48
C HIS A 12 15.08 6.12 14.67
N ARG A 13 14.10 7.02 14.83
CA ARG A 13 14.05 8.01 15.90
C ARG A 13 12.87 7.74 16.82
N GLU A 14 13.09 7.94 18.11
CA GLU A 14 12.06 7.77 19.13
C GLU A 14 10.90 8.75 18.91
N GLY A 15 9.66 8.23 18.94
CA GLY A 15 8.43 9.01 18.78
C GLY A 15 7.97 9.24 17.34
N GLU A 16 8.74 8.79 16.34
CA GLU A 16 8.28 8.77 14.94
C GLU A 16 7.53 7.45 14.67
N TYR A 17 6.55 7.48 13.76
CA TYR A 17 5.82 6.30 13.31
C TYR A 17 6.00 6.11 11.80
N PRO A 18 6.06 4.86 11.32
CA PRO A 18 6.14 4.60 9.89
C PRO A 18 4.90 5.16 9.20
N TRP A 19 5.10 5.74 8.02
CA TRP A 19 3.96 6.10 7.17
C TRP A 19 3.20 4.82 6.81
N SER A 20 1.89 4.78 7.02
CA SER A 20 1.06 3.66 6.56
C SER A 20 -0.26 4.13 5.96
N TYR A 21 -0.83 3.30 5.08
CA TYR A 21 -2.18 3.44 4.55
C TYR A 21 -2.93 2.13 4.77
N MET A 22 -4.14 2.21 5.33
CA MET A 22 -4.97 1.05 5.64
C MET A 22 -6.38 1.23 5.07
N VAL A 23 -6.85 0.25 4.30
CA VAL A 23 -8.23 0.21 3.81
C VAL A 23 -9.20 0.20 4.99
N GLY A 24 -10.12 1.18 5.00
CA GLY A 24 -11.11 1.41 6.07
C GLY A 24 -10.70 2.49 7.06
N CYS A 25 -9.49 3.05 6.98
CA CYS A 25 -9.01 4.15 7.81
C CYS A 25 -8.77 5.41 6.97
N ASP A 26 -8.95 6.60 7.55
CA ASP A 26 -8.64 7.89 6.93
C ASP A 26 -9.19 8.08 5.51
N GLY A 27 -10.37 7.51 5.23
CA GLY A 27 -11.03 7.58 3.93
C GLY A 27 -10.42 6.66 2.85
N VAL A 28 -9.41 5.86 3.16
CA VAL A 28 -8.83 4.89 2.22
C VAL A 28 -9.85 3.79 1.96
N THR A 29 -10.27 3.63 0.71
CA THR A 29 -11.21 2.60 0.28
C THR A 29 -10.54 1.46 -0.46
N GLU A 30 -9.41 1.71 -1.11
CA GLU A 30 -8.71 0.72 -1.91
C GLU A 30 -7.21 1.00 -1.97
N ILE A 31 -6.42 -0.06 -2.02
CA ILE A 31 -5.00 -0.02 -2.37
C ILE A 31 -4.79 -1.02 -3.51
N VAL A 32 -4.26 -0.54 -4.64
CA VAL A 32 -3.95 -1.36 -5.82
C VAL A 32 -2.49 -1.25 -6.20
N GLU A 33 -1.97 -2.31 -6.82
CA GLU A 33 -0.65 -2.33 -7.42
C GLU A 33 -0.75 -1.94 -8.90
N GLU A 34 0.12 -1.03 -9.33
CA GLU A 34 0.22 -0.57 -10.72
C GLU A 34 1.68 -0.61 -11.18
N ASP A 35 1.91 -1.31 -12.29
CA ASP A 35 3.20 -1.31 -12.97
C ASP A 35 3.26 -0.23 -14.04
N GLN A 36 4.27 0.63 -13.93
CA GLN A 36 4.59 1.65 -14.92
C GLN A 36 5.83 1.25 -15.71
N ASN A 37 5.67 1.03 -17.01
CA ASN A 37 6.79 0.75 -17.91
C ASN A 37 7.35 2.06 -18.49
N LEU A 38 8.65 2.29 -18.35
CA LEU A 38 9.38 3.47 -18.84
C LEU A 38 10.35 3.13 -19.99
N GLY A 39 10.09 2.03 -20.71
CA GLY A 39 10.85 1.56 -21.85
C GLY A 39 11.98 0.63 -21.45
N THR A 40 12.99 1.14 -20.73
CA THR A 40 14.17 0.34 -20.33
C THR A 40 14.06 -0.25 -18.93
N TYR A 41 13.14 0.26 -18.11
CA TYR A 41 12.87 -0.25 -16.76
C TYR A 41 11.39 -0.03 -16.39
N GLY A 42 10.94 -0.75 -15.36
CA GLY A 42 9.61 -0.61 -14.79
C GLY A 42 9.66 -0.08 -13.36
N ILE A 43 8.57 0.56 -12.93
CA ILE A 43 8.36 0.95 -11.54
C ILE A 43 7.01 0.39 -11.11
N THR A 44 7.01 -0.38 -10.03
CA THR A 44 5.80 -0.81 -9.36
C THR A 44 5.39 0.22 -8.32
N TRP A 45 4.12 0.58 -8.31
CA TRP A 45 3.54 1.54 -7.40
C TRP A 45 2.36 0.94 -6.66
N PHE A 46 2.19 1.33 -5.40
CA PHE A 46 0.96 1.13 -4.67
C PHE A 46 0.14 2.41 -4.67
N VAL A 47 -1.03 2.36 -5.30
CA VAL A 47 -1.95 3.47 -5.45
C VAL A 47 -3.03 3.37 -4.40
N VAL A 48 -3.15 4.42 -3.58
CA VAL A 48 -4.10 4.53 -2.48
C VAL A 48 -5.26 5.40 -2.95
N LYS A 49 -6.48 4.89 -2.80
CA LYS A 49 -7.70 5.56 -3.27
C LYS A 49 -8.68 5.84 -2.14
N SER A 50 -9.45 6.91 -2.32
CA SER A 50 -10.66 7.24 -1.56
C SER A 50 -11.82 7.36 -2.55
N GLY A 51 -12.64 6.31 -2.66
CA GLY A 51 -13.56 6.12 -3.77
C GLY A 51 -12.80 5.99 -5.08
N ASP A 52 -13.17 6.79 -6.07
CA ASP A 52 -12.51 6.82 -7.40
C ASP A 52 -11.27 7.74 -7.44
N ALA A 53 -11.04 8.53 -6.38
CA ALA A 53 -9.94 9.48 -6.33
C ALA A 53 -8.65 8.82 -5.82
N VAL A 54 -7.55 9.03 -6.52
CA VAL A 54 -6.20 8.70 -6.02
C VAL A 54 -5.78 9.76 -5.01
N ILE A 55 -5.54 9.35 -3.77
CA ILE A 55 -5.13 10.25 -2.68
C ILE A 55 -3.65 10.14 -2.35
N ALA A 56 -3.02 9.01 -2.66
CA ALA A 56 -1.58 8.84 -2.55
C ALA A 56 -1.04 7.77 -3.52
N LYS A 57 0.26 7.83 -3.78
CA LYS A 57 0.98 6.84 -4.57
C LYS A 57 2.34 6.61 -3.94
N MET A 58 2.67 5.35 -3.66
CA MET A 58 3.89 4.96 -2.97
C MET A 58 4.69 4.00 -3.84
N ASN A 59 5.97 4.31 -4.05
CA ASN A 59 6.84 3.43 -4.84
C ASN A 59 7.06 2.13 -4.06
N ALA A 60 6.99 0.99 -4.74
CA ALA A 60 7.18 -0.32 -4.09
C ALA A 60 8.54 -0.44 -3.41
N LEU A 61 9.57 0.26 -3.90
CA LEU A 61 10.92 0.29 -3.28
C LEU A 61 10.94 0.94 -1.89
N TYR A 62 9.94 1.74 -1.54
CA TYR A 62 9.83 2.39 -0.23
C TYR A 62 8.81 1.70 0.68
N VAL A 63 8.12 0.66 0.21
CA VAL A 63 7.23 -0.16 1.06
C VAL A 63 8.05 -1.21 1.78
N ALA A 64 7.99 -1.18 3.11
CA ALA A 64 8.65 -2.16 3.96
C ALA A 64 7.74 -3.35 4.31
N ASN A 65 6.42 -3.13 4.37
CA ASN A 65 5.45 -4.17 4.71
C ASN A 65 4.14 -4.03 3.93
N ILE A 66 3.58 -5.17 3.52
CA ILE A 66 2.27 -5.29 2.90
C ILE A 66 1.46 -6.30 3.68
N THR A 67 0.29 -5.89 4.18
CA THR A 67 -0.69 -6.80 4.77
C THR A 67 -1.85 -7.01 3.81
N LEU A 68 -2.24 -8.26 3.60
CA LEU A 68 -3.34 -8.65 2.72
C LEU A 68 -4.61 -8.93 3.53
N PHE A 69 -5.77 -8.78 2.91
CA PHE A 69 -7.00 -9.34 3.49
C PHE A 69 -6.89 -10.86 3.55
N PRO A 70 -7.42 -11.50 4.61
CA PRO A 70 -7.54 -12.95 4.63
C PRO A 70 -8.32 -13.40 3.40
N VAL A 71 -7.89 -14.50 2.79
CA VAL A 71 -8.64 -15.11 1.69
C VAL A 71 -9.99 -15.53 2.25
N GLU A 72 -11.08 -15.00 1.69
CA GLU A 72 -12.43 -15.46 2.02
C GLU A 72 -12.50 -16.96 1.69
N GLY A 73 -12.44 -17.81 2.72
CA GLY A 73 -12.40 -19.27 2.59
C GLY A 73 -11.20 -19.98 3.23
N GLY A 74 -10.35 -19.30 4.01
CA GLY A 74 -9.32 -19.94 4.83
C GLY A 74 -9.89 -20.70 6.04
N ALA A 75 -10.61 -21.80 5.79
CA ALA A 75 -10.94 -22.78 6.81
C ALA A 75 -9.71 -23.66 7.09
N LYS A 76 -9.18 -23.57 8.32
CA LYS A 76 -8.92 -24.71 9.22
C LYS A 76 -8.51 -24.21 10.59
#